data_AF-A0A401HVQ1-F1
#
_entry.id   AF-A0A401HVQ1-F1
#
_cell.length_a   1.000
_cell.length_b   1.000
_cell.length_c   1.000
_cell.angle_alpha   90.00
_cell.angle_beta   90.00
_cell.angle_gamma   90.00
#
_symmetry.space_group_name_H-M   'P 1'
#
loop_
_entity.id
_entity.type
_entity.pdbx_description
1 polymer ?
#
loop_
_entity_poly.entity_id
_entity_poly.type
_entity_poly.pdbx_seq_one_letter_code
_entity_poly.pdbx_strand_id
1 'polypeptide(L)' 'MQTYVIRLIHPEFGSCSAEVPAATEADAREDIERRFPDCDIIGCYVKPTKQ' A
#
# COMPACT_ATOMS: atom_id res chain seq x y z
N MET A 1 -14.01 -5.00 6.04
CA MET A 1 -12.54 -4.91 5.94
C MET A 1 -12.17 -5.13 4.49
N GLN A 2 -11.43 -4.22 3.87
CA GLN A 2 -11.06 -4.28 2.46
C GLN A 2 -9.55 -4.43 2.36
N THR A 3 -9.08 -5.09 1.30
CA THR A 3 -7.64 -5.16 1.03
C THR A 3 -7.28 -4.02 0.11
N TYR A 4 -6.40 -3.14 0.57
CA TYR A 4 -5.81 -2.07 -0.24
C TYR A 4 -4.50 -2.56 -0.83
N VAL A 5 -4.28 -2.28 -2.11
CA VAL A 5 -3.01 -2.49 -2.78
C VAL A 5 -2.32 -1.15 -2.87
N ILE A 6 -1.21 -1.02 -2.14
CA ILE A 6 -0.38 0.18 -2.11
C ILE A 6 0.82 -0.07 -3.01
N ARG A 7 0.98 0.78 -4.01
CA ARG A 7 2.20 0.85 -4.81
C ARG A 7 3.15 1.83 -4.19
N LEU A 8 4.36 1.35 -3.93
CA LEU A 8 5.45 2.11 -3.36
C LEU A 8 6.68 2.02 -4.27
N ILE A 9 7.58 2.98 -4.20
CA ILE A 9 8.88 2.95 -4.85
C ILE A 9 9.96 3.13 -3.80
N HIS A 10 10.88 2.17 -3.73
CA HIS A 10 12.10 2.31 -2.94
C HIS A 10 13.20 2.88 -3.85
N PRO A 11 13.97 3.88 -3.40
CA PRO A 11 15.02 4.50 -4.21
C PRO A 11 16.06 3.49 -4.72
N GLU A 12 16.40 2.49 -3.91
CA GLU A 12 17.40 1.47 -4.26
C GLU A 12 16.85 0.23 -4.97
N PHE A 13 15.60 -0.18 -4.69
CA PHE A 13 15.03 -1.46 -5.18
C PHE A 13 13.99 -1.27 -6.28
N GLY A 14 13.54 -0.05 -6.54
CA GLY A 14 12.53 0.27 -7.53
C GLY A 14 11.10 0.08 -7.02
N SER A 15 10.17 -0.20 -7.92
CA SER A 15 8.73 -0.25 -7.61
C SER A 15 8.32 -1.56 -6.94
N CYS A 16 7.56 -1.45 -5.85
CA CYS A 16 6.96 -2.55 -5.12
C CYS A 16 5.43 -2.36 -4.97
N SER A 17 4.73 -3.45 -4.63
CA SER A 17 3.30 -3.43 -4.32
C SER A 17 3.05 -4.22 -3.05
N ALA A 18 2.31 -3.65 -2.11
CA ALA A 18 1.96 -4.27 -0.84
C ALA A 18 0.44 -4.38 -0.70
N GLU A 19 -0.03 -5.51 -0.18
CA GLU A 19 -1.44 -5.72 0.12
C GLU A 19 -1.68 -5.54 1.61
N VAL A 20 -2.54 -4.58 1.96
CA VAL A 20 -2.81 -4.18 3.33
C VAL A 20 -4.29 -4.30 3.63
N PRO A 21 -4.71 -5.25 4.48
CA PRO A 21 -6.08 -5.33 4.94
C PRO A 21 -6.33 -4.20 5.95
N ALA A 22 -7.21 -3.26 5.60
CA ALA A 22 -7.51 -2.10 6.44
C ALA A 22 -9.01 -1.76 6.41
N ALA A 23 -9.42 -0.91 7.34
CA ALA A 23 -10.78 -0.36 7.37
C ALA A 23 -10.94 0.76 6.33
N THR A 24 -9.94 1.63 6.19
CA THR A 24 -9.91 2.74 5.25
C THR A 24 -8.59 2.80 4.47
N GLU A 25 -8.56 3.63 3.41
CA GLU A 25 -7.34 3.90 2.66
C GLU A 25 -6.27 4.57 3.52
N ALA A 26 -6.68 5.48 4.40
CA ALA A 26 -5.76 6.22 5.28
C ALA A 26 -5.05 5.26 6.24
N ASP A 27 -5.79 4.32 6.85
CA ASP A 27 -5.20 3.30 7.73
C ASP A 27 -4.20 2.42 6.98
N ALA A 28 -4.51 2.05 5.73
CA ALA A 28 -3.61 1.25 4.91
C ALA A 28 -2.30 1.99 4.60
N ARG A 29 -2.40 3.29 4.27
CA ARG A 29 -1.25 4.14 3.98
C ARG A 29 -0.38 4.33 5.22
N GLU A 30 -0.99 4.64 6.35
CA GLU A 30 -0.27 4.80 7.62
C GLU A 30 0.50 3.52 8.01
N ASP A 31 -0.09 2.33 7.81
CA ASP A 31 0.64 1.07 8.06
C ASP A 31 1.86 0.89 7.15
N ILE A 32 1.74 1.25 5.85
CA ILE A 32 2.87 1.18 4.91
C ILE A 32 3.93 2.22 5.22
N GLU A 33 3.55 3.47 5.49
CA GLU A 33 4.50 4.53 5.85
C GLU A 33 5.26 4.15 7.13
N ARG A 34 4.59 3.49 8.08
CA ARG A 34 5.23 3.01 9.30
C ARG A 34 6.16 1.81 9.06
N ARG A 35 5.80 0.90 8.16
CA ARG A 35 6.59 -0.32 7.87
C ARG A 35 7.73 -0.09 6.89
N PHE A 36 7.56 0.85 5.97
CA PHE A 36 8.49 1.19 4.91
C PHE A 36 8.66 2.72 4.85
N PRO A 37 9.28 3.33 5.86
CA PRO A 37 9.45 4.78 5.93
C PRO A 37 10.34 5.33 4.80
N ASP A 38 11.21 4.49 4.23
CA ASP A 38 12.12 4.83 3.13
C ASP A 38 11.47 4.66 1.73
N CYS A 39 10.22 4.21 1.67
CA CYS A 39 9.49 4.00 0.42
C CYS A 39 8.50 5.14 0.15
N ASP A 40 8.51 5.66 -1.07
CA ASP A 40 7.52 6.64 -1.52
C ASP A 40 6.25 5.94 -2.01
N ILE A 41 5.08 6.32 -1.48
CA ILE A 41 3.79 5.80 -1.96
C ILE A 41 3.40 6.51 -3.24
N ILE A 42 3.34 5.76 -4.35
CA ILE A 42 3.00 6.26 -5.69
C ILE A 42 1.55 5.94 -6.09
N GLY A 43 0.83 5.13 -5.32
CA GLY A 43 -0.59 4.90 -5.54
C GLY A 43 -1.22 3.95 -4.53
N CYS A 44 -2.52 4.05 -4.34
CA CYS A 44 -3.30 3.16 -3.49
C CYS A 44 -4.65 2.88 -4.17
N TYR A 45 -5.08 1.63 -4.17
CA TYR A 45 -6.38 1.23 -4.70
C TYR A 45 -6.91 0.00 -3.99
N VAL A 46 -8.24 -0.15 -3.94
CA VAL A 46 -8.86 -1.35 -3.37
C VAL A 46 -8.63 -2.53 -4.30
N LYS A 47 -8.20 -3.67 -3.75
CA LYS A 47 -8.06 -4.92 -4.50
C LYS A 47 -9.44 -5.34 -5.01
N PRO A 48 -9.64 -5.48 -6.33
CA PRO A 48 -10.89 -6.01 -6.83
C PRO A 48 -11.01 -7.48 -6.40
N THR A 49 -11.97 -7.78 -5.53
CA THR A 49 -12.41 -9.15 -5.31
C THR A 49 -13.14 -9.58 -6.57
N LYS A 50 -12.57 -10.51 -7.35
CA LYS A 50 -13.31 -11.19 -8.41
C LYS A 50 -14.55 -11.82 -7.77
N GLN A 51 -15.73 -11.36 -8.19
CA GLN A 51 -17.00 -12.04 -7.96
C GLN A 51 -17.01 -13.37 -8.71
#